data_AF-A0A7X6I9W0-F1
#
_entry.id   AF-A0A7X6I9W0-F1
#
_cell.length_a   1.000
_cell.length_b   1.000
_cell.length_c   1.000
_cell.angle_alpha   90.00
_cell.angle_beta   90.00
_cell.angle_gamma   90.00
#
_symmetry.space_group_name_H-M   'P 1'
#
loop_
_entity.id
_entity.type
_entity.pdbx_description
1 polymer ?
#
loop_
_entity_poly.entity_id
_entity_poly.type
_entity_poly.pdbx_seq_one_letter_code
_entity_poly.pdbx_strand_id
1 'polypeptide(L)'
;MQMTAVSTSWVHFMPMVEVPIGFTPGETNRLDRYLIREVHSVRGEAPAVLRRGTGMARVESESPIQFSGGYREPSEGFPLRGVVQHLHYTSRNEQTELKTISRPELAASVETTAVLIPIGKSADWWAMSQDERQILFKKTDRHEGHHGIGRRYADRIFRRLYHTRYVDPSTPYDFLTYFEFHESDAPEFRKMLAELRDVKKNPEWLYVDFEYEVWMTKLSLSTDPV
;
A
#
# COMPACT_ATOMS: atom_id res chain seq x y z
N MET A 1 32.49 1.81 -10.15
CA MET A 1 31.13 2.39 -10.04
C MET A 1 30.22 1.25 -9.63
N GLN A 2 29.88 1.15 -8.34
CA GLN A 2 29.09 0.03 -7.83
C GLN A 2 27.64 0.31 -8.20
N MET A 3 27.10 -0.49 -9.12
CA MET A 3 25.67 -0.47 -9.41
C MET A 3 24.97 -0.90 -8.12
N THR A 4 24.34 0.04 -7.42
CA THR A 4 23.38 -0.29 -6.38
C THR A 4 22.25 -1.03 -7.09
N ALA A 5 22.20 -2.36 -6.93
CA ALA A 5 21.07 -3.14 -7.39
C ALA A 5 19.81 -2.51 -6.81
N VAL A 6 18.84 -2.18 -7.67
CA VAL A 6 17.50 -1.83 -7.20
C VAL A 6 16.98 -3.09 -6.52
N SER A 7 17.01 -3.12 -5.19
CA SER A 7 16.47 -4.24 -4.43
C SER A 7 14.97 -4.29 -4.71
N THR A 8 14.56 -5.27 -5.49
CA THR A 8 13.15 -5.58 -5.74
C THR A 8 12.59 -6.14 -4.44
N SER A 9 11.62 -5.45 -3.86
CA SER A 9 10.95 -5.90 -2.63
C SER A 9 9.56 -6.39 -3.00
N TRP A 10 9.33 -7.69 -2.79
CA TRP A 10 8.03 -8.32 -2.90
C TRP A 10 7.29 -8.19 -1.57
N VAL A 11 5.97 -8.03 -1.61
CA VAL A 11 5.13 -8.02 -0.41
C VAL A 11 4.05 -9.07 -0.52
N HIS A 12 3.73 -9.68 0.62
CA HIS A 12 2.53 -10.46 0.82
C HIS A 12 1.86 -9.99 2.10
N PHE A 13 0.60 -9.58 2.00
CA PHE A 13 -0.28 -9.46 3.15
C PHE A 13 -1.09 -10.75 3.26
N MET A 14 -1.04 -11.39 4.42
CA MET A 14 -1.59 -12.72 4.65
C MET A 14 -2.13 -12.83 6.09
N PRO A 15 -2.98 -13.83 6.40
CA PRO A 15 -3.34 -14.12 7.78
C PRO A 15 -2.10 -14.38 8.63
N MET A 16 -2.09 -13.90 9.88
CA MET A 16 -0.93 -14.10 10.77
C MET A 16 -0.56 -15.57 11.00
N VAL A 17 -1.54 -16.48 10.91
CA VAL A 17 -1.36 -17.94 11.08
C VAL A 17 -0.67 -18.61 9.89
N GLU A 18 -0.61 -17.93 8.74
CA GLU A 18 0.01 -18.46 7.51
C GLU A 18 1.47 -18.04 7.36
N VAL A 19 1.99 -17.16 8.24
CA VAL A 19 3.40 -16.75 8.19
C VAL A 19 4.29 -18.00 8.39
N PRO A 20 5.21 -18.32 7.47
CA PRO A 20 6.02 -19.54 7.56
C PRO A 20 6.79 -19.62 8.88
N ILE A 21 6.74 -20.79 9.53
CA ILE A 21 7.54 -21.07 10.72
C ILE A 21 9.01 -20.89 10.35
N GLY A 22 9.73 -20.07 11.13
CA GLY A 22 11.14 -19.78 10.88
C GLY A 22 11.40 -18.64 9.87
N PHE A 23 10.37 -17.92 9.40
CA PHE A 23 10.60 -16.64 8.71
C PHE A 23 11.22 -15.65 9.69
N THR A 24 12.52 -15.41 9.54
CA THR A 24 13.26 -14.44 10.34
C THR A 24 13.37 -13.12 9.58
N PRO A 25 12.94 -12.00 10.20
CA PRO A 25 13.30 -10.68 9.71
C PRO A 25 14.82 -10.55 9.59
N GLY A 26 15.29 -9.85 8.56
CA GLY A 26 16.70 -9.65 8.29
C GLY A 26 16.92 -8.34 7.52
N GLU A 27 18.14 -8.08 7.08
CA GLU A 27 18.47 -6.83 6.36
C GLU A 27 17.58 -6.59 5.14
N THR A 28 17.12 -7.67 4.51
CA THR A 28 16.36 -7.64 3.26
C THR A 28 14.94 -8.21 3.39
N ASN A 29 14.60 -8.75 4.56
CA ASN A 29 13.32 -9.40 4.84
C ASN A 29 12.60 -8.69 5.99
N ARG A 30 11.30 -8.45 5.83
CA ARG A 30 10.47 -7.75 6.81
C ARG A 30 9.28 -8.61 7.23
N LEU A 31 8.94 -8.54 8.52
CA LEU A 31 7.70 -9.08 9.06
C LEU A 31 7.10 -8.04 10.02
N ASP A 32 5.95 -7.50 9.63
CA ASP A 32 5.12 -6.69 10.51
C ASP A 32 3.80 -7.41 10.77
N ARG A 33 3.24 -7.23 11.97
CA ARG A 33 1.97 -7.82 12.40
C ARG A 33 0.94 -6.76 12.72
N TYR A 34 -0.31 -7.06 12.44
CA TYR A 34 -1.41 -6.12 12.52
C TYR A 34 -2.66 -6.78 13.07
N LEU A 35 -3.49 -5.97 13.74
CA LEU A 35 -4.88 -6.30 14.06
C LEU A 35 -5.80 -5.41 13.24
N ILE A 36 -6.69 -6.01 12.45
CA ILE A 36 -7.70 -5.25 11.67
C ILE A 36 -8.72 -4.64 12.63
N ARG A 37 -8.93 -3.34 12.52
CA ARG A 37 -9.91 -2.57 13.29
C ARG A 37 -11.19 -2.31 12.51
N GLU A 38 -11.04 -1.91 11.25
CA GLU A 38 -12.15 -1.52 10.37
C GLU A 38 -11.82 -1.90 8.92
N VAL A 39 -12.86 -2.18 8.15
CA VAL A 39 -12.78 -2.38 6.71
C VAL A 39 -13.89 -1.58 6.06
N HIS A 40 -13.55 -0.76 5.06
CA HIS A 40 -14.48 0.12 4.37
C HIS A 40 -14.45 -0.17 2.87
N SER A 41 -15.54 -0.73 2.32
CA SER A 41 -15.75 -0.84 0.87
C SER A 41 -16.00 0.55 0.29
N VAL A 42 -15.23 0.98 -0.72
CA VAL A 42 -15.39 2.29 -1.37
C VAL A 42 -15.94 2.16 -2.78
N ARG A 43 -15.33 1.32 -3.61
CA ARG A 43 -15.81 0.91 -4.94
C ARG A 43 -15.59 -0.60 -5.10
N GLY A 44 -16.67 -1.35 -5.30
CA GLY A 44 -16.64 -2.81 -5.15
C GLY A 44 -16.64 -3.25 -3.69
N GLU A 45 -16.51 -4.56 -3.45
CA GLU A 45 -16.58 -5.14 -2.11
C GLU A 45 -15.23 -5.62 -1.61
N ALA A 46 -14.91 -5.31 -0.35
CA ALA A 46 -13.80 -5.92 0.34
C ALA A 46 -14.07 -7.41 0.62
N PRO A 47 -13.05 -8.29 0.55
CA PRO A 47 -13.21 -9.69 0.94
C PRO A 47 -13.73 -9.84 2.38
N ALA A 48 -14.79 -10.62 2.60
CA ALA A 48 -15.43 -10.80 3.93
C ALA A 48 -14.50 -11.38 5.00
N VAL A 49 -13.41 -12.01 4.57
CA VAL A 49 -12.37 -12.54 5.44
C VAL A 49 -11.60 -11.42 6.16
N LEU A 50 -11.51 -10.24 5.55
CA LEU A 50 -10.96 -9.01 6.12
C LEU A 50 -12.05 -8.39 6.99
N ARG A 51 -11.95 -8.61 8.30
CA ARG A 51 -12.91 -8.10 9.27
C ARG A 51 -12.23 -7.73 10.58
N ARG A 52 -12.91 -6.92 11.38
CA ARG A 52 -12.44 -6.50 12.71
C ARG A 52 -12.02 -7.70 13.55
N GLY A 53 -10.86 -7.61 14.18
CA GLY A 53 -10.29 -8.67 15.01
C GLY A 53 -9.45 -9.70 14.24
N THR A 54 -9.48 -9.68 12.90
CA THR A 54 -8.62 -10.57 12.11
C THR A 54 -7.16 -10.09 12.19
N GLY A 55 -6.26 -11.05 12.40
CA GLY A 55 -4.82 -10.80 12.39
C GLY A 55 -4.23 -10.84 10.99
N MET A 56 -3.46 -9.82 10.62
CA MET A 56 -2.77 -9.75 9.34
C MET A 56 -1.25 -9.60 9.53
N ALA A 57 -0.47 -10.19 8.64
CA ALA A 57 0.97 -9.99 8.56
C ALA A 57 1.32 -9.34 7.23
N ARG A 58 2.28 -8.41 7.24
CA ARG A 58 2.98 -7.91 6.05
C ARG A 58 4.35 -8.56 6.03
N VAL A 59 4.60 -9.34 5.00
CA VAL A 59 5.89 -10.00 4.79
C VAL A 59 6.53 -9.40 3.55
N GLU A 60 7.73 -8.82 3.70
CA GLU A 60 8.53 -8.40 2.55
C GLU A 60 9.79 -9.24 2.40
N SER A 61 10.16 -9.51 1.15
CA SER A 61 11.33 -10.31 0.79
C SER A 61 11.91 -9.91 -0.57
N GLU A 62 13.16 -10.29 -0.83
CA GLU A 62 13.83 -10.00 -2.11
C GLU A 62 13.31 -10.83 -3.29
N SER A 63 12.67 -11.95 -2.98
CA SER A 63 12.04 -12.85 -3.95
C SER A 63 10.58 -13.11 -3.57
N PRO A 64 9.72 -13.50 -4.53
CA PRO A 64 8.36 -13.94 -4.20
C PRO A 64 8.39 -15.03 -3.13
N ILE A 65 7.52 -14.92 -2.12
CA ILE A 65 7.43 -15.91 -1.05
C ILE A 65 6.84 -17.18 -1.64
N GLN A 66 7.59 -18.27 -1.56
CA GLN A 66 7.11 -19.60 -1.90
C GLN A 66 6.82 -20.35 -0.60
N PHE A 67 5.56 -20.76 -0.41
CA PHE A 67 5.19 -21.61 0.70
C PHE A 67 5.44 -23.08 0.30
N SER A 68 6.41 -23.73 0.92
CA SER A 68 6.62 -25.17 0.76
C SER A 68 5.57 -25.95 1.56
N GLY A 69 4.97 -26.99 0.98
CA GLY A 69 4.07 -27.91 1.71
C GLY A 69 2.57 -27.79 1.42
N GLY A 70 2.16 -27.42 0.20
CA GLY A 70 0.74 -27.49 -0.19
C GLY A 70 -0.09 -26.33 0.35
N TYR A 71 0.51 -25.15 0.50
CA TYR A 71 -0.22 -23.90 0.62
C TYR A 71 -1.24 -23.82 -0.51
N ARG A 72 -2.51 -24.03 -0.15
CA ARG A 72 -3.60 -23.56 -0.98
C ARG A 72 -3.72 -22.09 -0.64
N GLU A 73 -3.56 -21.24 -1.65
CA GLU A 73 -4.04 -19.86 -1.59
C GLU A 73 -5.39 -19.90 -0.86
N PRO A 74 -5.56 -19.17 0.26
CA PRO A 74 -6.79 -19.25 1.02
C PRO A 74 -7.93 -19.02 0.04
N SER A 75 -8.85 -19.99 -0.06
CA SER A 75 -9.96 -19.94 -1.01
C SER A 75 -10.85 -18.70 -0.81
N GLU A 76 -10.64 -17.98 0.30
CA GLU A 76 -11.36 -16.80 0.75
C GLU A 76 -10.53 -15.51 0.69
N GLY A 77 -9.77 -15.25 -0.38
CA GLY A 77 -9.39 -13.87 -0.78
C GLY A 77 -8.38 -13.15 0.11
N PHE A 78 -7.56 -13.87 0.88
CA PHE A 78 -6.57 -13.29 1.79
C PHE A 78 -5.19 -12.93 1.21
N PRO A 79 -4.68 -13.43 0.06
CA PRO A 79 -3.31 -13.12 -0.31
C PRO A 79 -3.24 -11.86 -1.18
N LEU A 80 -3.05 -10.70 -0.54
CA LEU A 80 -2.74 -9.46 -1.24
C LEU A 80 -1.23 -9.40 -1.50
N ARG A 81 -0.82 -9.67 -2.74
CA ARG A 81 0.60 -9.65 -3.15
C ARG A 81 0.92 -8.51 -4.11
N GLY A 82 2.16 -8.05 -4.07
CA GLY A 82 2.65 -7.03 -4.99
C GLY A 82 4.16 -6.89 -4.96
N VAL A 83 4.68 -5.99 -5.79
CA VAL A 83 6.12 -5.73 -5.87
C VAL A 83 6.39 -4.23 -5.93
N VAL A 84 7.43 -3.78 -5.24
CA VAL A 84 7.95 -2.42 -5.40
C VAL A 84 8.58 -2.30 -6.79
N GLN A 85 8.17 -1.28 -7.55
CA GLN A 85 8.75 -0.97 -8.86
C GLN A 85 9.45 0.39 -8.85
N HIS A 86 10.12 0.70 -9.95
CA HIS A 86 10.67 2.04 -10.18
C HIS A 86 9.56 3.10 -10.28
N LEU A 87 9.92 4.36 -10.10
CA LEU A 87 8.98 5.48 -10.15
C LEU A 87 8.50 5.71 -11.60
N HIS A 88 7.18 5.71 -11.80
CA HIS A 88 6.57 5.88 -13.13
C HIS A 88 6.26 7.35 -13.48
N TYR A 89 5.80 8.14 -12.51
CA TYR A 89 5.31 9.51 -12.74
C TYR A 89 6.22 10.58 -12.13
N THR A 90 6.89 10.26 -11.03
CA THR A 90 7.71 11.18 -10.23
C THR A 90 8.97 11.61 -10.97
N SER A 91 9.14 12.91 -11.16
CA SER A 91 10.36 13.53 -11.69
C SER A 91 11.51 13.49 -10.68
N ARG A 92 12.73 13.81 -11.14
CA ARG A 92 13.92 13.89 -10.26
C ARG A 92 13.72 14.89 -9.11
N ASN A 93 13.17 16.07 -9.39
CA ASN A 93 13.02 17.12 -8.37
C ASN A 93 12.01 16.70 -7.30
N GLU A 94 10.86 16.17 -7.73
CA GLU A 94 9.83 15.62 -6.83
C GLU A 94 10.40 14.46 -6.00
N GLN A 95 11.21 13.59 -6.60
CA GLN A 95 11.86 12.49 -5.87
C GLN A 95 12.83 13.01 -4.81
N THR A 96 13.69 13.98 -5.14
CA THR A 96 14.64 14.58 -4.20
C THR A 96 13.91 15.24 -3.03
N GLU A 97 12.88 16.03 -3.32
CA GLU A 97 12.08 16.68 -2.29
C GLU A 97 11.39 15.64 -1.39
N LEU A 98 10.71 14.66 -1.98
CA LEU A 98 10.02 13.62 -1.22
C LEU A 98 10.98 12.81 -0.34
N LYS A 99 12.23 12.58 -0.77
CA LYS A 99 13.24 11.93 0.09
C LYS A 99 13.59 12.75 1.33
N THR A 100 13.51 14.08 1.25
CA THR A 100 13.79 14.98 2.37
C THR A 100 12.62 15.07 3.33
N ILE A 101 11.39 15.15 2.81
CA ILE A 101 10.20 15.42 3.65
C ILE A 101 9.44 14.18 4.08
N SER A 102 9.60 13.04 3.40
CA SER A 102 8.79 11.86 3.69
C SER A 102 9.15 11.28 5.04
N ARG A 103 8.13 11.04 5.85
CA ARG A 103 8.24 10.33 7.11
C ARG A 103 8.78 8.91 6.89
N PRO A 104 9.69 8.41 7.74
CA PRO A 104 10.05 6.99 7.73
C PRO A 104 8.90 6.13 8.26
N GLU A 105 9.01 4.83 8.09
CA GLU A 105 8.08 3.86 8.66
C GLU A 105 8.04 3.97 10.19
N LEU A 106 6.87 3.75 10.79
CA LEU A 106 6.66 3.88 12.22
C LEU A 106 6.98 2.57 12.93
N ALA A 107 7.50 2.69 14.15
CA ALA A 107 7.60 1.56 15.06
C ALA A 107 6.21 1.05 15.45
N ALA A 108 6.12 -0.23 15.77
CA ALA A 108 4.90 -0.82 16.26
C ALA A 108 4.49 -0.20 17.61
N SER A 109 3.21 0.17 17.73
CA SER A 109 2.62 0.80 18.91
C SER A 109 1.10 0.71 18.80
N VAL A 110 0.42 0.76 19.94
CA VAL A 110 -1.05 0.89 19.98
C VAL A 110 -1.53 2.19 19.30
N GLU A 111 -0.67 3.21 19.25
CA GLU A 111 -0.90 4.49 18.58
C GLU A 111 -0.45 4.50 17.12
N THR A 112 0.12 3.40 16.59
CA THR A 112 0.54 3.30 15.19
C THR A 112 -0.58 2.67 14.37
N THR A 113 -1.16 3.49 13.51
CA THR A 113 -2.19 3.08 12.57
C THR A 113 -1.58 2.79 11.23
N ALA A 114 -1.93 1.63 10.68
CA ALA A 114 -1.61 1.25 9.32
C ALA A 114 -2.90 1.16 8.51
N VAL A 115 -2.87 1.63 7.26
CA VAL A 115 -3.98 1.48 6.33
C VAL A 115 -3.46 0.88 5.04
N LEU A 116 -4.05 -0.25 4.66
CA LEU A 116 -3.83 -0.86 3.36
C LEU A 116 -5.04 -0.56 2.47
N ILE A 117 -4.78 0.03 1.31
CA ILE A 117 -5.81 0.40 0.34
C ILE A 117 -5.46 -0.23 -1.02
N PRO A 118 -6.07 -1.37 -1.36
CA PRO A 118 -5.99 -1.94 -2.71
C PRO A 118 -6.79 -1.08 -3.69
N ILE A 119 -6.19 -0.75 -4.83
CA ILE A 119 -6.78 0.16 -5.84
C ILE A 119 -6.69 -0.50 -7.21
N GLY A 120 -7.81 -0.65 -7.89
CA GLY A 120 -7.93 -1.01 -9.30
C GLY A 120 -8.23 0.20 -10.18
N LYS A 121 -7.68 0.20 -11.40
CA LYS A 121 -7.98 1.20 -12.42
C LYS A 121 -8.60 0.57 -13.65
N SER A 122 -9.48 1.35 -14.27
CA SER A 122 -10.25 0.94 -15.44
C SER A 122 -9.38 0.65 -16.65
N ALA A 123 -9.93 -0.14 -17.59
CA ALA A 123 -9.26 -0.42 -18.86
C ALA A 123 -8.90 0.86 -19.64
N ASP A 124 -9.74 1.90 -19.57
CA ASP A 124 -9.50 3.20 -20.20
C ASP A 124 -8.24 3.88 -19.66
N TRP A 125 -7.96 3.74 -18.35
CA TRP A 125 -6.70 4.22 -17.79
C TRP A 125 -5.50 3.54 -18.42
N TRP A 126 -5.57 2.23 -18.56
CA TRP A 126 -4.47 1.43 -19.08
C TRP A 126 -4.32 1.52 -20.60
N ALA A 127 -5.35 1.98 -21.32
CA ALA A 127 -5.28 2.30 -22.73
C ALA A 127 -4.59 3.65 -23.01
N MET A 128 -4.59 4.57 -22.05
CA MET A 128 -3.93 5.87 -22.18
C MET A 128 -2.40 5.75 -22.28
N SER A 129 -1.82 6.62 -23.09
CA SER A 129 -0.38 6.79 -23.18
C SER A 129 0.20 7.28 -21.85
N GLN A 130 1.52 7.19 -21.70
CA GLN A 130 2.19 7.60 -20.47
C GLN A 130 2.03 9.11 -20.20
N ASP A 131 2.08 9.94 -21.24
CA ASP A 131 1.92 11.40 -21.14
C ASP A 131 0.48 11.80 -20.79
N GLU A 132 -0.52 11.12 -21.35
CA GLU A 132 -1.93 11.31 -20.95
C GLU A 132 -2.13 11.01 -19.46
N ARG A 133 -1.64 9.85 -18.99
CA ARG A 133 -1.70 9.49 -17.56
C ARG A 133 -0.93 10.49 -16.68
N GLN A 134 0.21 10.97 -17.14
CA GLN A 134 1.06 11.92 -16.42
C GLN A 134 0.34 13.26 -16.17
N ILE A 135 -0.42 13.77 -17.16
CA ILE A 135 -1.19 15.02 -17.03
C ILE A 135 -2.26 14.90 -15.94
N LEU A 136 -2.93 13.75 -15.86
CA LEU A 136 -3.99 13.49 -14.88
C LEU A 136 -3.42 13.26 -13.47
N PHE A 137 -2.23 12.67 -13.37
CA PHE A 137 -1.58 12.34 -12.09
C PHE A 137 -0.90 13.56 -11.43
N LYS A 138 -0.29 14.44 -12.21
CA LYS A 138 0.53 15.54 -11.69
C LYS A 138 -0.27 16.77 -11.30
N LYS A 139 0.35 17.59 -10.45
CA LYS A 139 -0.09 18.97 -10.22
C LYS A 139 0.03 19.77 -11.50
N THR A 140 -1.03 20.52 -11.81
CA THR A 140 -1.08 21.49 -12.91
C THR A 140 -1.69 22.79 -12.40
N ASP A 141 -1.80 23.80 -13.25
CA ASP A 141 -2.53 25.04 -12.91
C ASP A 141 -4.03 24.81 -12.74
N ARG A 142 -4.56 23.68 -13.25
CA ARG A 142 -6.00 23.36 -13.24
C ARG A 142 -6.42 22.52 -12.03
N HIS A 143 -5.52 21.71 -11.50
CA HIS A 143 -5.81 20.74 -10.44
C HIS A 143 -4.56 20.41 -9.62
N GLU A 144 -4.76 20.07 -8.35
CA GLU A 144 -3.66 19.72 -7.45
C GLU A 144 -3.00 18.38 -7.80
N GLY A 145 -3.78 17.43 -8.34
CA GLY A 145 -3.31 16.11 -8.73
C GLY A 145 -2.83 15.25 -7.54
N HIS A 146 -2.53 13.99 -7.82
CA HIS A 146 -2.07 13.03 -6.81
C HIS A 146 -0.82 13.52 -6.07
N HIS A 147 0.21 13.94 -6.82
CA HIS A 147 1.46 14.38 -6.22
C HIS A 147 1.29 15.63 -5.35
N GLY A 148 0.56 16.64 -5.82
CA GLY A 148 0.36 17.89 -5.09
C GLY A 148 -0.44 17.70 -3.80
N ILE A 149 -1.44 16.82 -3.81
CA ILE A 149 -2.22 16.46 -2.62
C ILE A 149 -1.33 15.68 -1.63
N GLY A 150 -0.76 14.54 -2.06
CA GLY A 150 0.01 13.67 -1.17
C GLY A 150 1.24 14.36 -0.56
N ARG A 151 1.88 15.28 -1.29
CA ARG A 151 3.04 16.04 -0.80
C ARG A 151 2.72 16.82 0.48
N ARG A 152 1.50 17.33 0.67
CA ARG A 152 1.11 18.10 1.87
C ARG A 152 1.10 17.28 3.17
N TYR A 153 1.04 15.96 3.06
CA TYR A 153 0.91 15.04 4.19
C TYR A 153 2.17 14.17 4.39
N ALA A 154 3.17 14.33 3.52
CA ALA A 154 4.33 13.45 3.47
C ALA A 154 5.19 13.49 4.76
N ASP A 155 5.15 14.58 5.52
CA ASP A 155 5.91 14.75 6.76
C ASP A 155 5.33 13.97 7.95
N ARG A 156 4.06 13.58 7.90
CA ARG A 156 3.36 12.88 8.99
C ARG A 156 2.82 11.50 8.62
N ILE A 157 2.67 11.21 7.33
CA ILE A 157 2.16 9.94 6.80
C ILE A 157 3.27 9.22 6.02
N PHE A 158 3.70 8.08 6.54
CA PHE A 158 4.54 7.14 5.78
C PHE A 158 3.70 6.50 4.67
N ARG A 159 4.33 6.23 3.52
CA ARG A 159 3.68 5.52 2.41
C ARG A 159 4.63 4.53 1.74
N ARG A 160 4.06 3.44 1.24
CA ARG A 160 4.72 2.47 0.37
C ARG A 160 3.74 1.99 -0.69
N LEU A 161 4.24 1.82 -1.92
CA LEU A 161 3.45 1.42 -3.08
C LEU A 161 3.95 0.09 -3.60
N TYR A 162 3.03 -0.84 -3.83
CA TYR A 162 3.31 -2.09 -4.52
C TYR A 162 2.41 -2.21 -5.75
N HIS A 163 2.98 -2.75 -6.81
CA HIS A 163 2.29 -3.02 -8.07
C HIS A 163 1.85 -4.48 -8.09
N THR A 164 0.58 -4.71 -8.41
CA THR A 164 -0.03 -6.04 -8.46
C THR A 164 -0.50 -6.43 -9.85
N ARG A 165 -0.91 -5.48 -10.70
CA ARG A 165 -1.54 -5.74 -12.02
C ARG A 165 -0.92 -6.90 -12.83
N TYR A 166 0.40 -6.94 -12.91
CA TYR A 166 1.14 -7.96 -13.67
C TYR A 166 1.78 -9.05 -12.80
N VAL A 167 1.70 -8.91 -11.47
CA VAL A 167 2.08 -9.95 -10.50
C VAL A 167 0.93 -10.94 -10.33
N ASP A 168 -0.30 -10.44 -10.27
CA ASP A 168 -1.52 -11.23 -10.14
C ASP A 168 -2.67 -10.66 -10.99
N PRO A 169 -2.71 -11.02 -12.29
CA PRO A 169 -3.73 -10.52 -13.21
C PRO A 169 -5.16 -10.97 -12.87
N SER A 170 -5.34 -11.90 -11.94
CA SER A 170 -6.66 -12.38 -11.52
C SER A 170 -7.33 -11.47 -10.49
N THR A 171 -6.55 -10.58 -9.87
CA THR A 171 -7.05 -9.66 -8.84
C THR A 171 -7.77 -8.45 -9.46
N PRO A 172 -8.78 -7.90 -8.78
CA PRO A 172 -9.50 -6.71 -9.25
C PRO A 172 -8.74 -5.40 -8.98
N TYR A 173 -7.53 -5.46 -8.42
CA TYR A 173 -6.74 -4.29 -8.05
C TYR A 173 -5.37 -4.31 -8.73
N ASP A 174 -4.89 -3.13 -9.09
CA ASP A 174 -3.62 -2.93 -9.77
C ASP A 174 -2.49 -2.57 -8.81
N PHE A 175 -2.84 -2.00 -7.65
CA PHE A 175 -1.92 -1.49 -6.67
C PHE A 175 -2.34 -1.89 -5.25
N LEU A 176 -1.34 -2.11 -4.40
CA LEU A 176 -1.50 -2.09 -2.96
C LEU A 176 -0.83 -0.82 -2.44
N THR A 177 -1.62 0.11 -1.92
CA THR A 177 -1.11 1.34 -1.32
C THR A 177 -1.13 1.21 0.19
N TYR A 178 0.04 1.34 0.81
CA TYR A 178 0.24 1.08 2.23
C TYR A 178 0.68 2.36 2.94
N PHE A 179 0.05 2.67 4.06
CA PHE A 179 0.31 3.87 4.83
C PHE A 179 0.50 3.58 6.32
N GLU A 180 1.34 4.36 6.98
CA GLU A 180 1.44 4.38 8.45
C GLU A 180 1.45 5.81 8.98
N PHE A 181 0.81 6.03 10.12
CA PHE A 181 0.76 7.32 10.81
C PHE A 181 0.38 7.12 12.27
N HIS A 182 0.58 8.15 13.10
CA HIS A 182 0.06 8.12 14.47
C HIS A 182 -1.46 8.26 14.46
N GLU A 183 -2.17 7.64 15.40
CA GLU A 183 -3.63 7.72 15.47
C GLU A 183 -4.14 9.18 15.54
N SER A 184 -3.37 10.08 16.15
CA SER A 184 -3.65 11.53 16.16
C SER A 184 -3.72 12.18 14.76
N ASP A 185 -3.04 11.61 13.77
CA ASP A 185 -3.02 12.06 12.38
C ASP A 185 -4.15 11.43 11.53
N ALA A 186 -4.97 10.53 12.10
CA ALA A 186 -6.06 9.89 11.37
C ALA A 186 -7.05 10.88 10.72
N PRO A 187 -7.44 12.02 11.35
CA PRO A 187 -8.27 13.03 10.70
C PRO A 187 -7.62 13.64 9.44
N GLU A 188 -6.31 13.90 9.48
CA GLU A 188 -5.57 14.42 8.32
C GLU A 188 -5.43 13.36 7.23
N PHE A 189 -5.26 12.07 7.58
CA PHE A 189 -5.27 10.99 6.60
C PHE A 189 -6.64 10.86 5.90
N ARG A 190 -7.75 10.90 6.65
CA ARG A 190 -9.11 10.88 6.05
C ARG A 190 -9.36 12.08 5.15
N LYS A 191 -8.86 13.26 5.54
CA LYS A 191 -8.90 14.46 4.70
C LYS A 191 -8.11 14.27 3.41
N MET A 192 -6.89 13.73 3.49
CA MET A 192 -6.07 13.40 2.31
C MET A 192 -6.83 12.46 1.36
N LEU A 193 -7.44 11.38 1.87
CA LEU A 193 -8.23 10.46 1.05
C LEU A 193 -9.42 11.18 0.38
N ALA A 194 -10.15 12.01 1.12
CA ALA A 194 -11.26 12.78 0.56
C ALA A 194 -10.79 13.72 -0.58
N GLU A 195 -9.62 14.34 -0.44
CA GLU A 195 -9.05 15.17 -1.52
C GLU A 195 -8.59 14.34 -2.73
N LEU A 196 -7.99 13.17 -2.50
CA LEU A 196 -7.57 12.26 -3.56
C LEU A 196 -8.76 11.68 -4.33
N ARG A 197 -9.91 11.53 -3.66
CA ARG A 197 -11.18 11.05 -4.25
C ARG A 197 -12.01 12.14 -4.92
N ASP A 198 -11.68 13.41 -4.71
CA ASP A 198 -12.34 14.54 -5.37
C ASP A 198 -11.82 14.69 -6.79
N VAL A 199 -12.62 14.27 -7.78
CA VAL A 199 -12.28 14.30 -9.21
C VAL A 199 -11.93 15.68 -9.75
N LYS A 200 -12.36 16.77 -9.07
CA LYS A 200 -11.97 18.14 -9.46
C LYS A 200 -10.56 18.46 -9.02
N LYS A 201 -10.15 17.97 -7.83
CA LYS A 201 -8.79 18.14 -7.31
C LYS A 201 -7.82 17.11 -7.90
N ASN A 202 -8.29 15.90 -8.15
CA ASN A 202 -7.54 14.77 -8.66
C ASN A 202 -8.31 14.03 -9.77
N PRO A 203 -8.20 14.47 -11.04
CA PRO A 203 -8.87 13.82 -12.17
C PRO A 203 -8.50 12.35 -12.37
N GLU A 204 -7.35 11.90 -11.86
CA GLU A 204 -6.97 10.46 -11.80
C GLU A 204 -8.09 9.60 -11.22
N TRP A 205 -8.84 10.10 -10.24
CA TRP A 205 -9.86 9.35 -9.51
C TRP A 205 -11.09 8.98 -10.35
N LEU A 206 -11.26 9.61 -11.52
CA LEU A 206 -12.27 9.20 -12.51
C LEU A 206 -12.04 7.77 -13.01
N TYR A 207 -10.80 7.28 -12.93
CA TYR A 207 -10.41 6.01 -13.49
C TYR A 207 -10.17 4.91 -12.45
N VAL A 208 -10.49 5.15 -11.18
CA VAL A 208 -10.47 4.11 -10.14
C VAL A 208 -11.80 3.38 -10.16
N ASP A 209 -11.84 2.09 -10.47
CA ASP A 209 -13.08 1.31 -10.51
C ASP A 209 -13.21 0.31 -9.35
N PHE A 210 -12.14 0.13 -8.59
CA PHE A 210 -12.11 -0.73 -7.41
C PHE A 210 -11.27 -0.10 -6.30
N GLU A 211 -11.83 -0.01 -5.09
CA GLU A 211 -11.12 0.44 -3.89
C GLU A 211 -11.81 -0.07 -2.61
N TYR A 212 -11.01 -0.53 -1.65
CA TYR A 212 -11.43 -0.65 -0.26
C TYR A 212 -10.28 -0.30 0.69
N GLU A 213 -10.62 0.03 1.93
CA GLU A 213 -9.66 0.40 2.99
C GLU A 213 -9.63 -0.68 4.07
N VAL A 214 -8.44 -1.08 4.51
CA VAL A 214 -8.22 -1.96 5.67
C VAL A 214 -7.45 -1.19 6.72
N TRP A 215 -8.13 -0.78 7.78
CA TRP A 215 -7.55 -0.02 8.89
C TRP A 215 -7.09 -0.95 9.99
N MET A 216 -5.87 -0.74 10.46
CA MET A 216 -5.18 -1.67 11.34
C MET A 216 -4.36 -0.97 12.41
N THR A 217 -4.12 -1.67 13.51
CA THR A 217 -3.10 -1.29 14.50
C THR A 217 -1.86 -2.15 14.28
N LYS A 218 -0.68 -1.52 14.22
CA LYS A 218 0.61 -2.21 14.09
C LYS A 218 1.03 -2.78 15.44
N LEU A 219 1.03 -4.10 15.55
CA LEU A 219 1.30 -4.82 16.79
C LEU A 219 2.80 -4.88 17.06
N SER A 220 3.19 -4.60 18.29
CA SER A 220 4.55 -4.91 18.73
C SER A 220 4.75 -6.42 18.64
N LEU A 221 5.91 -6.84 18.11
CA LEU A 221 6.38 -8.20 18.28
C LEU A 221 6.75 -8.35 19.75
N SER A 222 5.79 -8.61 20.65
CA SER A 222 6.15 -8.96 22.02
C SER A 222 6.95 -10.26 21.97
N THR A 223 8.11 -10.25 22.60
CA THR A 223 8.97 -11.42 22.79
C THR A 223 8.40 -12.42 23.78
N ASP A 224 7.22 -12.15 24.37
CA ASP A 224 6.67 -12.98 25.43
C ASP A 224 5.47 -13.79 24.92
N PRO A 225 5.50 -15.13 25.06
CA PRO A 225 4.34 -15.97 24.83
C PRO A 225 3.31 -15.73 25.94
N VAL A 226 2.04 -15.63 25.55
CA VAL A 226 0.90 -15.84 26.47
C VAL A 226 0.79 -17.34 26.76
#